data_AF-A0A183BCD7-F1
#
_entry.id   AF-A0A183BCD7-F1
#
_cell.length_a   1.000
_cell.length_b   1.000
_cell.length_c   1.000
_cell.angle_alpha   90.00
_cell.angle_beta   90.00
_cell.angle_gamma   90.00
#
_symmetry.space_group_name_H-M   'P 1'
#
loop_
_entity.id
_entity.type
_entity.pdbx_description
1 polymer ?
#
loop_
_entity_poly.entity_id
_entity_poly.type
_entity_poly.pdbx_seq_one_letter_code
_entity_poly.pdbx_strand_id
1 'polypeptide(L)'
;LARRLATEQGLDLAAVAASKPGTGMGGMLCAADLAGVKPGAAIGAAFPSGAASRDLPISPARAALGRRLTESQRTVPHYYLTTDIEVDELFELRDQINTRLTKSAASKEEAENAKVTLNDIIMKAVAATCLKVPDCNSSWQGDFIRQ
;
A
#
# COMPACT_ATOMS: atom_id res chain seq x y z
N LEU A 1 -16.05 -3.79 40.32
CA LEU A 1 -17.48 -4.14 40.48
C LEU A 1 -18.35 -3.56 39.35
N ALA A 2 -18.35 -2.23 39.14
CA ALA A 2 -19.16 -1.57 38.11
C ALA A 2 -18.92 -2.09 36.68
N ARG A 3 -17.67 -2.38 36.29
CA ARG A 3 -17.37 -2.95 34.97
C ARG A 3 -18.05 -4.30 34.71
N ARG A 4 -18.11 -5.16 35.73
CA ARG A 4 -18.71 -6.50 35.65
C ARG A 4 -20.24 -6.42 35.55
N LEU A 5 -20.86 -5.52 36.33
CA LEU A 5 -22.30 -5.25 36.24
C LEU A 5 -22.72 -4.65 34.89
N ALA A 6 -21.90 -3.77 34.30
CA ALA A 6 -22.17 -3.22 32.98
C ALA A 6 -22.08 -4.29 31.87
N THR A 7 -21.16 -5.25 32.00
CA THR A 7 -21.08 -6.37 31.04
C THR A 7 -22.29 -7.29 31.16
N GLU A 8 -22.74 -7.58 32.39
CA GLU A 8 -23.94 -8.39 32.65
C GLU A 8 -25.23 -7.72 32.17
N GLN A 9 -25.28 -6.38 32.16
CA GLN A 9 -26.43 -5.60 31.67
C GLN A 9 -26.32 -5.19 30.20
N GLY A 10 -25.26 -5.58 29.49
CA GLY A 10 -25.05 -5.23 28.08
C GLY A 10 -24.87 -3.73 27.82
N LEU A 11 -24.39 -2.98 28.82
CA LEU A 11 -24.20 -1.54 28.76
C LEU A 11 -22.76 -1.18 28.36
N ASP A 12 -22.60 -0.28 27.40
CA ASP A 12 -21.30 0.30 27.08
C ASP A 12 -20.92 1.37 28.11
N LEU A 13 -19.87 1.10 28.89
CA LEU A 13 -19.36 1.99 29.93
C LEU A 13 -18.91 3.34 29.36
N ALA A 14 -18.44 3.39 28.11
CA ALA A 14 -18.02 4.64 27.46
C ALA A 14 -19.23 5.54 27.17
N ALA A 15 -20.33 4.95 26.70
CA ALA A 15 -21.58 5.67 26.47
C ALA A 15 -22.20 6.18 27.78
N VAL A 16 -22.13 5.40 28.86
CA VAL A 16 -22.62 5.81 30.19
C VAL A 16 -21.76 6.95 30.77
N ALA A 17 -20.43 6.88 30.64
CA ALA A 17 -19.52 7.94 31.10
C ALA A 17 -19.73 9.27 30.34
N ALA A 18 -20.11 9.19 29.06
CA ALA A 18 -20.43 10.37 28.25
C ALA A 18 -21.79 10.99 28.61
N SER A 19 -22.76 10.18 29.05
CA SER A 19 -24.10 10.66 29.42
C SER A 19 -24.17 11.28 30.82
N LYS A 20 -23.31 10.84 31.77
CA LYS A 20 -23.29 11.40 33.12
C LYS A 20 -21.90 11.22 33.76
N PRO A 21 -21.33 12.26 34.40
CA PRO A 21 -20.10 12.10 35.16
C PRO A 21 -20.31 11.14 36.34
N GLY A 22 -19.36 10.23 36.55
CA GLY A 22 -19.44 9.21 37.58
C GLY A 22 -19.36 9.77 39.00
N THR A 23 -20.14 9.19 39.92
CA THR A 23 -20.25 9.69 41.30
C THR A 23 -19.13 9.15 42.21
N GLY A 24 -18.22 8.32 41.67
CA GLY A 24 -17.05 7.81 42.38
C GLY A 24 -15.92 8.83 42.48
N MET A 25 -14.98 8.56 43.40
CA MET A 25 -13.78 9.38 43.59
C MET A 25 -12.99 9.50 42.28
N GLY A 26 -12.73 10.74 41.84
CA GLY A 26 -12.07 11.01 40.56
C GLY A 26 -12.95 10.85 39.31
N GLY A 27 -14.28 10.85 39.44
CA GLY A 27 -15.22 10.76 38.32
C GLY A 27 -15.45 9.33 37.81
N MET A 28 -15.03 8.31 38.57
CA MET A 28 -15.23 6.91 38.22
C MET A 28 -16.70 6.50 38.35
N LEU A 29 -17.18 5.71 37.39
CA LEU A 29 -18.54 5.15 37.42
C LEU A 29 -18.66 4.09 38.52
N CYS A 30 -19.61 4.29 39.44
CA CYS A 30 -19.95 3.35 40.51
C CYS A 30 -21.12 2.45 40.11
N ALA A 31 -21.33 1.35 40.84
CA ALA A 31 -22.44 0.42 40.56
C ALA A 31 -23.83 1.08 40.64
N ALA A 32 -23.98 2.11 41.49
CA ALA A 32 -25.21 2.90 41.61
C ALA A 32 -25.50 3.75 40.37
N ASP A 33 -24.48 4.17 39.61
CA ASP A 33 -24.66 4.98 38.40
C ASP A 33 -25.19 4.15 37.22
N LEU A 34 -25.07 2.82 37.30
CA LEU A 34 -25.61 1.87 36.31
C LEU A 34 -27.08 1.49 36.62
N ALA A 35 -27.54 1.71 37.85
CA ALA A 35 -28.89 1.35 38.29
C ALA A 35 -29.94 2.36 37.77
N GLY A 36 -30.37 2.18 36.52
CA GLY A 36 -31.40 3.01 35.88
C GLY A 36 -31.11 3.35 34.41
N VAL A 37 -29.92 3.00 33.90
CA VAL A 37 -29.60 3.14 32.48
C VAL A 37 -30.29 2.02 31.72
N LYS A 38 -31.30 2.37 30.91
CA LYS A 38 -31.95 1.40 30.02
C LYS A 38 -31.00 1.07 28.85
N PRO A 39 -30.75 -0.21 28.54
CA PRO A 39 -30.01 -0.59 27.34
C PRO A 39 -30.87 -0.22 26.13
N GLY A 40 -30.53 0.88 25.47
CA GLY A 40 -31.36 1.38 24.37
C GLY A 40 -31.24 2.88 24.10
N ALA A 41 -30.03 3.41 24.14
CA ALA A 41 -29.72 4.64 23.43
C ALA A 41 -28.27 4.54 22.95
N ALA A 42 -28.05 3.62 22.01
CA ALA A 42 -26.91 3.76 21.13
C ALA A 42 -27.09 5.10 20.41
N ILE A 43 -26.46 6.16 20.89
CA ILE A 43 -26.03 7.25 20.02
C ILE A 43 -24.87 6.66 19.22
N GLY A 44 -25.18 5.69 18.36
CA GLY A 44 -24.31 5.41 17.24
C GLY A 44 -24.25 6.74 16.51
N ALA A 45 -23.07 7.36 16.51
CA ALA A 45 -22.78 8.34 15.49
C ALA A 45 -23.00 7.60 14.17
N ALA A 46 -24.19 7.77 13.62
CA ALA A 46 -24.53 7.30 12.30
C ALA A 46 -23.60 8.09 11.38
N PHE A 47 -22.47 7.48 11.02
CA PHE A 47 -21.82 7.83 9.78
C PHE A 47 -22.94 7.84 8.73
N PRO A 48 -23.10 8.90 7.92
CA PRO A 48 -24.18 8.97 6.96
C PRO A 48 -24.08 7.74 6.04
N SER A 49 -24.92 6.74 6.31
CA SER A 49 -25.07 5.55 5.47
C SER A 49 -25.96 5.98 4.30
N GLY A 50 -25.35 6.65 3.32
CA GLY A 50 -26.18 7.32 2.32
C GLY A 50 -25.44 7.98 1.16
N ALA A 51 -24.25 7.52 0.79
CA ALA A 51 -23.90 7.57 -0.62
C ALA A 51 -24.44 6.28 -1.24
N ALA A 52 -25.40 6.37 -2.16
CA ALA A 52 -25.83 5.21 -2.92
C ALA A 52 -24.61 4.65 -3.66
N SER A 53 -24.08 3.53 -3.18
CA SER A 53 -22.95 2.85 -3.81
C SER A 53 -23.42 2.27 -5.14
N ARG A 54 -22.66 2.56 -6.21
CA ARG A 54 -22.92 1.97 -7.52
C ARG A 54 -21.95 0.83 -7.75
N ASP A 55 -22.50 -0.35 -7.99
CA ASP A 55 -21.72 -1.51 -8.39
C ASP A 55 -21.39 -1.43 -9.87
N LEU A 56 -20.11 -1.64 -10.20
CA LEU A 56 -19.60 -1.65 -11.56
C LEU A 56 -19.04 -3.04 -11.86
N PRO A 57 -19.31 -3.61 -13.05
CA PRO A 57 -18.77 -4.91 -13.42
C PRO A 57 -17.24 -4.85 -13.55
N ILE A 58 -16.57 -5.89 -13.08
CA ILE A 58 -15.11 -6.02 -13.20
C ILE A 58 -14.76 -6.51 -14.60
N SER A 59 -13.84 -5.83 -15.29
CA SER A 59 -13.33 -6.31 -16.58
C SER A 59 -12.45 -7.55 -16.40
N PRO A 60 -12.41 -8.49 -17.37
CA PRO A 60 -11.56 -9.68 -17.28
C PRO A 60 -10.08 -9.36 -17.03
N ALA A 61 -9.56 -8.29 -17.63
CA ALA A 61 -8.19 -7.81 -17.40
C ALA A 61 -7.96 -7.39 -15.95
N ARG A 62 -8.91 -6.67 -15.34
CA ARG A 62 -8.82 -6.25 -13.94
C ARG A 62 -8.91 -7.44 -12.99
N ALA A 63 -9.75 -8.43 -13.30
CA ALA A 63 -9.83 -9.67 -12.54
C ALA A 63 -8.50 -10.46 -12.57
N ALA A 64 -7.87 -10.56 -13.74
CA ALA A 64 -6.58 -11.23 -13.91
C ALA A 64 -5.46 -10.52 -13.12
N LEU A 65 -5.38 -9.18 -13.22
CA LEU A 65 -4.42 -8.38 -12.46
C LEU A 65 -4.63 -8.56 -10.94
N GLY A 66 -5.87 -8.47 -10.46
CA GLY A 66 -6.20 -8.66 -9.05
C GLY A 66 -5.77 -10.03 -8.53
N ARG A 67 -6.02 -11.11 -9.31
CA ARG A 67 -5.59 -12.46 -8.94
C ARG A 67 -4.07 -12.57 -8.84
N ARG A 68 -3.32 -12.06 -9.83
CA ARG A 68 -1.85 -12.16 -9.86
C ARG A 68 -1.15 -11.32 -8.81
N LEU A 69 -1.62 -10.10 -8.57
CA LEU A 69 -1.09 -9.25 -7.50
C LEU A 69 -1.35 -9.87 -6.13
N THR A 70 -2.55 -10.42 -5.91
CA THR A 70 -2.89 -11.09 -4.65
C THR A 70 -2.05 -12.35 -4.43
N GLU A 71 -1.82 -13.15 -5.48
CA GLU A 71 -0.95 -14.32 -5.43
C GLU A 71 0.47 -13.90 -5.05
N SER A 72 1.08 -12.95 -5.77
CA SER A 72 2.44 -12.46 -5.52
C SER A 72 2.63 -11.97 -4.09
N GLN A 73 1.75 -11.09 -3.59
CA GLN A 73 1.89 -10.50 -2.25
C GLN A 73 1.65 -11.49 -1.11
N ARG A 74 0.98 -12.61 -1.37
CA ARG A 74 0.71 -13.63 -0.34
C ARG A 74 1.76 -14.73 -0.31
N THR A 75 2.29 -15.15 -1.45
CA THR A 75 3.18 -16.30 -1.55
C THR A 75 4.65 -15.93 -1.45
N VAL A 76 5.03 -14.74 -1.89
CA VAL A 76 6.44 -14.30 -1.90
C VAL A 76 6.72 -13.41 -0.67
N PRO A 77 7.72 -13.73 0.17
CA PRO A 77 8.13 -12.88 1.28
C PRO A 77 8.90 -11.66 0.75
N HIS A 78 8.22 -10.51 0.69
CA HIS A 78 8.81 -9.26 0.21
C HIS A 78 9.57 -8.54 1.33
N TYR A 79 10.76 -8.08 1.01
CA TYR A 79 11.50 -7.11 1.81
C TYR A 79 12.00 -5.99 0.88
N TYR A 80 12.06 -4.77 1.40
CA TYR A 80 12.38 -3.59 0.61
C TYR A 80 13.79 -3.10 0.91
N LEU A 81 14.54 -2.82 -0.14
CA LEU A 81 15.87 -2.20 -0.08
C LEU A 81 15.80 -0.85 -0.78
N THR A 82 16.40 0.16 -0.16
CA THR A 82 16.48 1.51 -0.71
C THR A 82 17.93 1.96 -0.65
N THR A 83 18.41 2.57 -1.73
CA THR A 83 19.71 3.21 -1.81
C THR A 83 19.58 4.49 -2.63
N ASP A 84 20.41 5.48 -2.32
CA ASP A 84 20.55 6.67 -3.12
C ASP A 84 21.66 6.47 -4.16
N ILE A 85 21.49 7.07 -5.34
CA ILE A 85 22.43 6.99 -6.46
C ILE A 85 22.60 8.40 -7.04
N GLU A 86 23.84 8.85 -7.14
CA GLU A 86 24.19 10.10 -7.82
C GLU A 86 24.17 9.86 -9.34
N VAL A 87 23.45 10.74 -10.06
CA VAL A 87 23.14 10.55 -11.49
C VAL A 87 23.65 11.68 -12.38
N ASP A 88 24.41 12.63 -11.84
CA ASP A 88 24.86 13.82 -12.57
C ASP A 88 25.73 13.46 -13.78
N GLU A 89 26.78 12.65 -13.58
CA GLU A 89 27.62 12.16 -14.69
C GLU A 89 26.84 11.32 -15.71
N LEU A 90 25.79 10.64 -15.27
CA LEU A 90 24.95 9.80 -16.12
C LEU A 90 24.08 10.65 -17.05
N PHE A 91 23.59 11.81 -16.59
CA PHE A 91 22.89 12.77 -17.44
C PHE A 91 23.83 13.39 -18.48
N GLU A 92 25.05 13.75 -18.09
CA GLU A 92 26.05 14.26 -19.04
C GLU A 92 26.37 13.23 -20.12
N LEU A 93 26.59 11.96 -19.73
CA LEU A 93 26.82 10.87 -20.67
C LEU A 93 25.64 10.69 -21.63
N ARG A 94 24.41 10.74 -21.11
CA ARG A 94 23.19 10.63 -21.93
C ARG A 94 23.13 11.73 -22.99
N ASP A 95 23.45 12.96 -22.62
CA ASP A 95 23.41 14.09 -23.55
C ASP A 95 24.50 13.98 -24.61
N GLN A 96 25.70 13.51 -24.24
CA GLN A 96 26.76 13.19 -25.20
C GLN A 96 26.31 12.10 -26.20
N ILE A 97 25.67 11.03 -25.72
CA ILE A 97 25.16 9.94 -26.55
C ILE A 97 24.08 10.47 -27.50
N ASN A 98 23.09 11.21 -26.99
CA ASN A 98 22.00 11.76 -27.80
C ASN A 98 22.51 12.75 -28.86
N THR A 99 23.51 13.57 -28.51
CA THR A 99 24.17 14.47 -29.47
C THR A 99 24.86 13.69 -30.59
N ARG A 100 25.54 12.59 -30.27
CA ARG A 100 26.18 11.72 -31.28
C ARG A 100 25.14 11.06 -32.18
N LEU A 101 24.06 10.53 -31.60
CA LEU A 101 22.98 9.87 -32.35
C LEU A 101 22.27 10.83 -33.30
N THR A 102 22.04 12.07 -32.86
CA THR A 102 21.44 13.11 -33.70
C THR A 102 22.35 13.49 -34.88
N LYS A 103 23.68 13.46 -34.69
CA LYS A 103 24.65 13.73 -35.77
C LYS A 103 24.78 12.58 -36.76
N SER A 104 24.52 11.33 -36.33
CA SER A 104 24.60 10.15 -37.19
C SER A 104 23.29 9.80 -37.89
N ALA A 105 22.16 10.36 -37.45
CA ALA A 105 20.85 10.08 -38.05
C ALA A 105 20.71 10.74 -39.43
N ALA A 106 20.20 10.00 -40.42
CA ALA A 106 19.99 10.51 -41.77
C ALA A 106 18.75 11.42 -41.87
N SER A 107 17.82 11.30 -40.92
CA SER A 107 16.59 12.07 -40.83
C SER A 107 16.30 12.52 -39.39
N LYS A 108 15.54 13.61 -39.24
CA LYS A 108 15.07 14.08 -37.92
C LYS A 108 14.21 13.04 -37.21
N GLU A 109 13.41 12.27 -37.95
CA GLU A 109 12.54 11.23 -37.40
C GLU A 109 13.35 10.04 -36.85
N GLU A 110 14.43 9.63 -37.51
CA GLU A 110 15.36 8.64 -36.95
C GLU A 110 16.07 9.15 -35.70
N ALA A 111 16.46 10.44 -35.67
CA ALA A 111 17.09 11.03 -34.50
C ALA A 111 16.16 11.03 -33.27
N GLU A 112 14.87 11.30 -33.47
CA GLU A 112 13.88 11.26 -32.40
C GLU A 112 13.57 9.83 -31.96
N ASN A 113 13.43 8.89 -32.90
CA ASN A 113 13.19 7.48 -32.58
C ASN A 113 14.39 6.80 -31.91
N ALA A 114 15.61 7.25 -32.19
CA ALA A 114 16.83 6.72 -31.57
C ALA A 114 17.21 7.41 -30.26
N LYS A 115 16.42 8.37 -29.77
CA LYS A 115 16.75 9.14 -28.57
C LYS A 115 16.79 8.24 -27.34
N VAL A 116 17.92 8.24 -26.64
CA VAL A 116 18.13 7.46 -25.44
C VAL A 116 17.51 8.18 -24.23
N THR A 117 16.68 7.44 -23.50
CA THR A 117 16.07 7.86 -22.24
C THR A 117 16.87 7.37 -21.05
N LEU A 118 16.60 7.94 -19.87
CA LEU A 118 17.19 7.47 -18.62
C LEU A 118 16.83 5.99 -18.35
N ASN A 119 15.60 5.58 -18.67
CA ASN A 119 15.14 4.22 -18.50
C ASN A 119 15.98 3.23 -19.31
N ASP A 120 16.42 3.58 -20.52
CA ASP A 120 17.25 2.70 -21.36
C ASP A 120 18.63 2.43 -20.73
N ILE A 121 19.22 3.46 -20.12
CA ILE A 121 20.49 3.35 -19.42
C ILE A 121 20.32 2.49 -18.15
N ILE A 122 19.25 2.70 -17.38
CA ILE A 122 18.92 1.88 -16.21
C ILE A 122 18.72 0.42 -16.62
N MET A 123 17.96 0.16 -17.69
CA MET A 123 17.74 -1.21 -18.19
C MET A 123 19.06 -1.88 -18.60
N LYS A 124 19.97 -1.15 -19.25
CA LYS A 124 21.30 -1.67 -19.58
C LYS A 124 22.12 -2.01 -18.33
N ALA A 125 22.07 -1.15 -17.31
CA ALA A 125 22.76 -1.37 -16.04
C ALA A 125 22.18 -2.58 -15.28
N VAL A 126 20.85 -2.71 -15.22
CA VAL A 126 20.17 -3.86 -14.60
C VAL A 126 20.55 -5.15 -15.33
N ALA A 127 20.47 -5.19 -16.66
CA ALA A 127 20.83 -6.37 -17.44
C ALA A 127 22.30 -6.78 -17.21
N ALA A 128 23.22 -5.82 -17.19
CA ALA A 128 24.64 -6.10 -16.89
C ALA A 128 24.84 -6.59 -15.45
N THR A 129 24.03 -6.11 -14.50
CA THR A 129 24.10 -6.51 -13.09
C THR A 129 23.56 -7.93 -12.90
N CYS A 130 22.46 -8.30 -13.57
CA CYS A 130 21.90 -9.65 -13.56
C CYS A 130 22.90 -10.70 -14.05
N LEU A 131 23.83 -10.34 -14.95
CA LEU A 131 24.91 -11.24 -15.38
C LEU A 131 26.02 -11.38 -14.33
N LYS A 132 26.28 -10.33 -13.54
CA LYS A 132 27.30 -10.35 -12.47
C LYS A 132 26.79 -11.04 -11.20
N VAL A 133 25.49 -10.94 -10.93
CA VAL A 133 24.84 -11.51 -9.75
C VAL A 133 23.65 -12.37 -10.21
N PRO A 134 23.90 -13.62 -10.63
CA PRO A 134 22.87 -14.49 -11.22
C PRO A 134 21.75 -14.85 -10.24
N ASP A 135 22.03 -14.85 -8.93
CA ASP A 135 21.04 -15.14 -7.89
C ASP A 135 19.87 -14.14 -7.91
N CYS A 136 20.12 -12.88 -8.29
CA CYS A 136 19.09 -11.86 -8.42
C CYS A 136 18.21 -12.05 -9.68
N ASN A 137 18.66 -12.85 -10.64
CA ASN A 137 17.97 -13.13 -11.90
C ASN A 137 17.44 -14.57 -11.97
N SER A 138 17.01 -15.11 -10.83
CA SER A 138 16.54 -16.49 -10.69
C SER A 138 15.03 -16.59 -10.45
N SER A 139 14.46 -17.77 -10.67
CA SER A 139 13.04 -18.07 -10.43
C SER A 139 12.87 -19.31 -9.56
N TRP A 140 11.99 -19.22 -8.58
CA TRP A 140 11.62 -20.34 -7.71
C TRP A 140 10.53 -21.20 -8.35
N GLN A 141 10.83 -22.46 -8.65
CA GLN A 141 9.91 -23.39 -9.34
C GLN A 141 9.28 -24.45 -8.42
N GLY A 142 9.25 -24.18 -7.11
CA GLY A 142 8.76 -25.12 -6.09
C GLY A 142 9.86 -26.06 -5.61
N ASP A 143 10.28 -26.98 -6.48
CA ASP A 143 11.24 -28.04 -6.13
C ASP A 143 12.69 -27.70 -6.48
N PHE A 144 12.90 -26.70 -7.35
CA PHE A 144 14.22 -26.26 -7.78
C PHE A 144 14.24 -24.75 -8.07
N ILE A 145 15.44 -24.18 -8.10
CA ILE A 145 15.69 -22.81 -8.54
C ILE A 145 16.18 -22.85 -9.99
N ARG A 146 15.60 -22.01 -10.86
CA ARG A 146 16.08 -21.78 -12.22
C ARG A 146 16.85 -20.48 -12.27
N GLN A 147 18.12 -20.55 -12.64
CA GLN A 147 18.99 -19.42 -13.00
C GLN A 147 18.90 -19.13 -14.51
#